data_AF-W2CZT9-F1
#
_entry.id   AF-W2CZT9-F1
#
_cell.length_a   1.000
_cell.length_b   1.000
_cell.length_c   1.000
_cell.angle_alpha   90.00
_cell.angle_beta   90.00
_cell.angle_gamma   90.00
#
_symmetry.space_group_name_H-M   'P 1'
#
loop_
_entity.id
_entity.type
_entity.pdbx_description
1 polymer ?
#
loop_
_entity_poly.entity_id
_entity_poly.type
_entity_poly.pdbx_seq_one_letter_code
_entity_poly.pdbx_strand_id
1 'polypeptide(L)'
;MQCEIDALVASGCEAEDWQRVEVADVGFAPTRLRHVRFSGQISLGSAVELRNATIRDCMVGDGVRIDGVRSALAGYEIGRGARLTDIGTMTYRAGTTAGNGVRVAAVNENGGRAVPLFDGLTAQTAHLMVFHRHRTETLRRTFDRIDAYAATIAAAPRGYVGEGATVEGCGRIVDVRIGDRATVCGATLLQNGTILSQPEAPTEVGVGVMARDFILAPGARVVDGAFIERCFVGEACVVEQGFTAIDCLLFANGMFAKGEAVSVFAAPHTVSHHKSSLSIACSLSFANMGSGSNMSNHAYKLGAVHQSVAERGTKFGSNSYVQAPAHFGAYSMITGEHRNHPDTHALPFSYLMDEGGQSMLIPAVNLFRTGTLRDAMKWPNRDHRTADSPRDLIRYDFLNPYLIDRILAAVSLLTRLKEEKPEAKYYTFGNCSIHRHSLQKGITYYREALDIFVGDYLIRGGTIDDSEGPGRGPWIDLSGLVMPRETLEEIVRDDLFGADAAFRQAHTRYEEYLGRYVTDRYDLSDADKRHEHLKRYVSTLDTVRHRLSKEAALEYFGVSQISYGADCPESDRQADFQQVRGEIATDPFLAPLLSEMEHKAEQARAML
;
A
#
# COMPACT_ATOMS: atom_id res chain seq x y z
N MET A 1 50.73 20.11 -5.81
CA MET A 1 49.90 21.00 -6.66
C MET A 1 50.36 21.04 -8.12
N GLN A 2 51.47 21.70 -8.50
CA GLN A 2 51.82 21.84 -9.93
C GLN A 2 52.04 20.51 -10.67
N CYS A 3 52.79 19.57 -10.08
CA CYS A 3 53.00 18.24 -10.68
C CYS A 3 51.69 17.44 -10.86
N GLU A 4 50.68 17.68 -10.02
CA GLU A 4 49.37 17.01 -10.13
C GLU A 4 48.57 17.61 -11.28
N ILE A 5 48.56 18.94 -11.41
CA ILE A 5 47.94 19.65 -12.53
C ILE A 5 48.54 19.17 -13.86
N ASP A 6 49.86 19.11 -13.96
CA ASP A 6 50.55 18.67 -15.19
C ASP A 6 50.16 17.23 -15.56
N ALA A 7 50.03 16.34 -14.58
CA ALA A 7 49.58 14.95 -14.79
C ALA A 7 48.10 14.86 -15.23
N LEU A 8 47.23 15.72 -14.69
CA LEU A 8 45.83 15.82 -15.10
C LEU A 8 45.70 16.32 -16.54
N VAL A 9 46.43 17.39 -16.89
CA VAL A 9 46.46 17.95 -18.25
C VAL A 9 46.99 16.92 -19.24
N ALA A 10 48.07 16.20 -18.91
CA ALA A 10 48.61 15.12 -19.75
C ALA A 10 47.60 13.98 -19.98
N SER A 11 46.67 13.77 -19.04
CA SER A 11 45.58 12.79 -19.14
C SER A 11 44.32 13.34 -19.83
N GLY A 12 44.44 14.52 -20.48
CA GLY A 12 43.37 15.19 -21.20
C GLY A 12 42.32 15.84 -20.31
N CYS A 13 42.63 16.11 -19.04
CA CYS A 13 41.73 16.85 -18.15
C CYS A 13 41.97 18.35 -18.28
N GLU A 14 40.91 19.13 -18.07
CA GLU A 14 40.95 20.59 -18.12
C GLU A 14 40.07 21.16 -17.00
N ALA A 15 40.41 22.36 -16.53
CA ALA A 15 39.62 23.09 -15.54
C ALA A 15 39.49 24.55 -15.97
N GLU A 16 38.33 25.15 -15.72
CA GLU A 16 38.12 26.60 -15.84
C GLU A 16 39.09 27.39 -14.94
N ASP A 17 39.27 26.90 -13.71
CA ASP A 17 40.24 27.41 -12.74
C ASP A 17 40.67 26.28 -11.80
N TRP A 18 41.94 25.88 -11.87
CA TRP A 18 42.50 24.82 -11.02
C TRP A 18 42.52 25.19 -9.52
N GLN A 19 42.46 26.48 -9.16
CA GLN A 19 42.38 26.90 -7.76
C GLN A 19 41.04 26.53 -7.12
N ARG A 20 40.02 26.20 -7.92
CA ARG A 20 38.69 25.79 -7.47
C ARG A 20 38.51 24.26 -7.43
N VAL A 21 39.59 23.51 -7.67
CA VAL A 21 39.62 22.05 -7.63
C VAL A 21 40.45 21.61 -6.42
N GLU A 22 39.76 21.20 -5.36
CA GLU A 22 40.36 20.66 -4.14
C GLU A 22 40.43 19.13 -4.23
N VAL A 23 41.54 18.55 -3.78
CA VAL A 23 41.78 17.10 -3.78
C VAL A 23 42.21 16.64 -2.39
N ALA A 24 41.88 15.40 -2.04
CA ALA A 24 42.28 14.82 -0.76
C ALA A 24 43.81 14.76 -0.59
N ASP A 25 44.31 15.13 0.59
CA ASP A 25 45.75 15.14 0.91
C ASP A 25 46.41 13.76 0.81
N VAL A 26 45.63 12.70 1.03
CA VAL A 26 46.10 11.31 1.04
C VAL A 26 45.23 10.47 0.12
N GLY A 27 45.87 9.67 -0.73
CA GLY A 27 45.20 8.67 -1.57
C GLY A 27 44.55 9.23 -2.85
N PHE A 28 44.71 10.52 -3.15
CA PHE A 28 44.41 11.06 -4.47
C PHE A 28 45.48 10.63 -5.49
N ALA A 29 45.06 10.22 -6.68
CA ALA A 29 45.95 9.76 -7.74
C ALA A 29 45.52 10.37 -9.09
N PRO A 30 46.22 11.41 -9.58
CA PRO A 30 45.89 12.09 -10.85
C PRO A 30 45.74 11.14 -12.05
N THR A 31 46.49 10.04 -12.08
CA THR A 31 46.49 9.05 -13.16
C THR A 31 45.17 8.28 -13.33
N ARG A 32 44.26 8.38 -12.35
CA ARG A 32 42.92 7.78 -12.39
C ARG A 32 41.86 8.70 -13.00
N LEU A 33 42.22 9.92 -13.35
CA LEU A 33 41.37 10.89 -14.03
C LEU A 33 41.76 10.96 -15.50
N ARG A 34 40.79 10.84 -16.43
CA ARG A 34 41.04 10.90 -17.88
C ARG A 34 39.92 11.61 -18.62
N HIS A 35 40.27 12.57 -19.47
CA HIS A 35 39.29 13.33 -20.27
C HIS A 35 38.14 13.92 -19.43
N VAL A 36 38.51 14.62 -18.34
CA VAL A 36 37.55 15.25 -17.43
C VAL A 36 37.64 16.76 -17.52
N ARG A 37 36.49 17.42 -17.69
CA ARG A 37 36.38 18.88 -17.66
C ARG A 37 35.77 19.34 -16.34
N PHE A 38 36.49 20.17 -15.60
CA PHE A 38 36.04 20.77 -14.35
C PHE A 38 35.61 22.23 -14.55
N SER A 39 34.50 22.61 -13.93
CA SER A 39 34.05 24.00 -13.82
C SER A 39 33.40 24.23 -12.47
N GLY A 40 33.37 25.46 -11.98
CA GLY A 40 32.76 25.71 -10.67
C GLY A 40 33.64 25.25 -9.50
N GLN A 41 33.04 24.98 -8.34
CA GLN A 41 33.74 24.46 -7.15
C GLN A 41 33.74 22.94 -7.08
N ILE A 42 34.92 22.34 -7.08
CA ILE A 42 35.10 20.89 -7.11
C ILE A 42 35.88 20.43 -5.88
N SER A 43 35.42 19.37 -5.23
CA SER A 43 36.17 18.65 -4.19
C SER A 43 36.23 17.17 -4.54
N LEU A 44 37.42 16.56 -4.51
CA LEU A 44 37.65 15.17 -4.86
C LEU A 44 38.28 14.40 -3.69
N GLY A 45 37.61 13.33 -3.27
CA GLY A 45 38.10 12.40 -2.26
C GLY A 45 39.27 11.53 -2.72
N SER A 46 39.67 10.63 -1.84
CA SER A 46 40.69 9.62 -2.11
C SER A 46 40.17 8.53 -3.05
N ALA A 47 41.08 7.89 -3.79
CA ALA A 47 40.76 6.74 -4.63
C ALA A 47 39.60 6.94 -5.64
N VAL A 48 39.35 8.18 -6.08
CA VAL A 48 38.38 8.49 -7.12
C VAL A 48 38.84 8.04 -8.51
N GLU A 49 37.89 7.70 -9.38
CA GLU A 49 38.12 7.37 -10.77
C GLU A 49 37.12 8.09 -11.66
N LEU A 50 37.59 9.05 -12.45
CA LEU A 50 36.75 9.92 -13.26
C LEU A 50 37.19 9.82 -14.72
N ARG A 51 36.28 9.47 -15.62
CA ARG A 51 36.58 9.27 -17.04
C ARG A 51 35.49 9.88 -17.91
N ASN A 52 35.89 10.59 -18.97
CA ASN A 52 35.00 11.07 -20.03
C ASN A 52 33.77 11.81 -19.46
N ALA A 53 33.99 12.85 -18.66
CA ALA A 53 32.93 13.53 -17.94
C ALA A 53 33.16 15.04 -17.87
N THR A 54 32.06 15.81 -17.90
CA THR A 54 32.06 17.22 -17.50
C THR A 54 31.43 17.34 -16.12
N ILE A 55 32.19 17.84 -15.15
CA ILE A 55 31.79 17.92 -13.74
C ILE A 55 31.76 19.40 -13.33
N ARG A 56 30.66 19.82 -12.70
CA ARG A 56 30.44 21.20 -12.28
C ARG A 56 29.90 21.31 -10.86
N ASP A 57 30.51 22.15 -10.02
CA ASP A 57 30.00 22.45 -8.67
C ASP A 57 29.71 21.19 -7.82
N CYS A 58 30.58 20.18 -7.90
CA CYS A 58 30.39 18.87 -7.27
C CYS A 58 31.37 18.59 -6.13
N MET A 59 30.90 17.84 -5.14
CA MET A 59 31.73 17.21 -4.11
C MET A 59 31.71 15.70 -4.32
N VAL A 60 32.86 15.09 -4.55
CA VAL A 60 33.01 13.68 -4.90
C VAL A 60 33.70 12.96 -3.75
N GLY A 61 33.00 12.06 -3.07
CA GLY A 61 33.52 11.29 -1.95
C GLY A 61 34.55 10.22 -2.34
N ASP A 62 35.07 9.52 -1.34
CA ASP A 62 36.09 8.50 -1.52
C ASP A 62 35.62 7.32 -2.39
N GLY A 63 36.52 6.77 -3.21
CA GLY A 63 36.27 5.54 -3.96
C GLY A 63 35.15 5.65 -5.01
N VAL A 64 34.69 6.85 -5.32
CA VAL A 64 33.65 7.09 -6.33
C VAL A 64 34.19 6.81 -7.74
N ARG A 65 33.35 6.19 -8.57
CA ARG A 65 33.61 6.01 -10.00
C ARG A 65 32.60 6.79 -10.83
N ILE A 66 33.10 7.64 -11.74
CA ILE A 66 32.31 8.38 -12.72
C ILE A 66 32.87 8.08 -14.11
N ASP A 67 32.07 7.55 -15.02
CA ASP A 67 32.54 7.12 -16.35
C ASP A 67 31.48 7.39 -17.43
N GLY A 68 31.75 8.30 -18.35
CA GLY A 68 30.86 8.57 -19.47
C GLY A 68 29.65 9.42 -19.11
N VAL A 69 29.87 10.68 -18.72
CA VAL A 69 28.80 11.67 -18.58
C VAL A 69 28.74 12.51 -19.85
N ARG A 70 27.71 12.30 -20.68
CA ARG A 70 27.65 12.84 -22.06
C ARG A 70 27.53 14.35 -22.12
N SER A 71 26.75 14.97 -21.23
CA SER A 71 26.55 16.41 -21.19
C SER A 71 27.22 17.05 -19.97
N ALA A 72 26.65 16.86 -18.78
CA ALA A 72 27.22 17.38 -17.54
C ALA A 72 26.67 16.64 -16.32
N LEU A 73 27.52 16.53 -15.31
CA LEU A 73 27.20 16.22 -13.93
C LEU A 73 27.37 17.51 -13.11
N ALA A 74 26.29 18.06 -12.57
CA ALA A 74 26.32 19.37 -11.95
C ALA A 74 25.55 19.48 -10.63
N GLY A 75 26.15 20.13 -9.63
CA GLY A 75 25.48 20.52 -8.40
C GLY A 75 25.22 19.39 -7.40
N TYR A 76 26.05 18.34 -7.40
CA TYR A 76 25.86 17.16 -6.56
C TYR A 76 26.98 16.97 -5.53
N GLU A 77 26.59 16.56 -4.33
CA GLU A 77 27.42 15.81 -3.40
C GLU A 77 27.24 14.31 -3.65
N ILE A 78 28.34 13.60 -3.78
CA ILE A 78 28.37 12.19 -4.17
C ILE A 78 29.07 11.40 -3.06
N GLY A 79 28.31 10.53 -2.42
CA GLY A 79 28.75 9.70 -1.31
C GLY A 79 29.78 8.67 -1.71
N ARG A 80 30.51 8.17 -0.71
CA ARG A 80 31.59 7.20 -0.86
C ARG A 80 31.16 5.98 -1.69
N GLY A 81 32.03 5.51 -2.57
CA GLY A 81 31.83 4.27 -3.32
C GLY A 81 30.67 4.28 -4.31
N ALA A 82 30.02 5.43 -4.54
CA ALA A 82 28.98 5.56 -5.56
C ALA A 82 29.54 5.34 -6.97
N ARG A 83 28.69 4.84 -7.87
CA ARG A 83 29.03 4.54 -9.26
C ARG A 83 28.08 5.27 -10.19
N LEU A 84 28.62 6.12 -11.06
CA LEU A 84 27.87 6.89 -12.04
C LEU A 84 28.43 6.59 -13.44
N THR A 85 27.70 5.83 -14.24
CA THR A 85 28.19 5.33 -15.53
C THR A 85 27.17 5.58 -16.65
N ASP A 86 27.65 6.02 -17.81
CA ASP A 86 26.82 6.22 -19.02
C ASP A 86 25.56 7.07 -18.77
N ILE A 87 25.77 8.29 -18.28
CA ILE A 87 24.68 9.20 -17.95
C ILE A 87 24.60 10.29 -19.01
N GLY A 88 23.40 10.55 -19.54
CA GLY A 88 23.19 11.64 -20.50
C GLY A 88 23.39 13.01 -19.85
N THR A 89 22.59 13.32 -18.83
CA THR A 89 22.72 14.55 -18.04
C THR A 89 22.24 14.30 -16.62
N MET A 90 22.96 14.84 -15.64
CA MET A 90 22.58 14.81 -14.24
C MET A 90 22.86 16.16 -13.59
N THR A 91 21.81 16.94 -13.33
CA THR A 91 21.95 18.30 -12.81
C THR A 91 21.04 18.53 -11.62
N TYR A 92 21.54 19.18 -10.58
CA TYR A 92 20.74 19.65 -9.45
C TYR A 92 20.85 21.17 -9.33
N ARG A 93 19.70 21.83 -9.21
CA ARG A 93 19.61 23.29 -9.11
C ARG A 93 19.32 23.69 -7.66
N ALA A 94 20.09 24.64 -7.14
CA ALA A 94 19.78 25.26 -5.85
C ALA A 94 18.36 25.85 -5.85
N GLY A 95 17.65 25.74 -4.73
CA GLY A 95 16.26 26.18 -4.61
C GLY A 95 15.20 25.14 -5.00
N THR A 96 15.59 23.97 -5.55
CA THR A 96 14.64 22.88 -5.80
C THR A 96 14.29 22.12 -4.51
N THR A 97 13.06 21.63 -4.41
CA THR A 97 12.60 20.84 -3.26
C THR A 97 12.71 19.33 -3.49
N ALA A 98 13.15 18.90 -4.69
CA ALA A 98 13.28 17.50 -5.05
C ALA A 98 11.99 16.69 -4.78
N GLY A 99 10.84 17.23 -5.20
CA GLY A 99 9.51 16.63 -5.02
C GLY A 99 8.84 16.93 -3.66
N ASN A 100 9.58 17.41 -2.66
CA ASN A 100 8.99 17.78 -1.36
C ASN A 100 8.09 19.02 -1.50
N GLY A 101 6.92 19.03 -0.86
CA GLY A 101 5.92 20.09 -0.95
C GLY A 101 5.03 20.04 -2.21
N VAL A 102 5.33 19.19 -3.20
CA VAL A 102 4.48 18.97 -4.37
C VAL A 102 3.09 18.51 -3.92
N ARG A 103 2.04 19.15 -4.45
CA ARG A 103 0.65 18.84 -4.11
C ARG A 103 0.12 17.71 -5.01
N VAL A 104 -0.42 16.67 -4.39
CA VAL A 104 -0.95 15.47 -5.06
C VAL A 104 -2.45 15.38 -4.84
N ALA A 105 -3.22 15.25 -5.91
CA ALA A 105 -4.68 15.21 -5.91
C ALA A 105 -5.26 13.78 -5.72
N ALA A 106 -4.80 13.06 -4.69
CA ALA A 106 -4.92 11.59 -4.55
C ALA A 106 -6.33 10.95 -4.55
N VAL A 107 -7.43 11.69 -4.61
CA VAL A 107 -8.80 11.11 -4.65
C VAL A 107 -9.80 11.96 -5.44
N ASN A 108 -9.38 13.11 -5.97
CA ASN A 108 -10.27 14.07 -6.63
C ASN A 108 -9.48 14.85 -7.69
N GLU A 109 -9.77 14.59 -8.95
CA GLU A 109 -9.09 15.20 -10.11
C GLU A 109 -9.27 16.72 -10.17
N ASN A 110 -10.44 17.23 -9.77
CA ASN A 110 -10.75 18.65 -9.83
C ASN A 110 -10.27 19.44 -8.60
N GLY A 111 -9.40 18.85 -7.77
CA GLY A 111 -8.69 19.52 -6.68
C GLY A 111 -9.47 19.60 -5.34
N GLY A 112 -9.08 20.54 -4.47
CA GLY A 112 -9.70 20.76 -3.15
C GLY A 112 -9.28 19.80 -2.04
N ARG A 113 -8.68 18.64 -2.38
CA ARG A 113 -8.14 17.65 -1.43
C ARG A 113 -6.65 17.37 -1.61
N ALA A 114 -5.94 18.19 -2.37
CA ALA A 114 -4.53 17.97 -2.62
C ALA A 114 -3.70 18.04 -1.33
N VAL A 115 -2.74 17.14 -1.20
CA VAL A 115 -1.85 17.02 -0.02
C VAL A 115 -0.38 17.12 -0.47
N PRO A 116 0.50 17.74 0.34
CA PRO A 116 1.90 17.86 -0.04
C PRO A 116 2.65 16.56 0.22
N LEU A 117 3.54 16.19 -0.71
CA LEU A 117 4.51 15.12 -0.51
C LEU A 117 5.60 15.57 0.47
N PHE A 118 6.08 14.64 1.29
CA PHE A 118 7.31 14.83 2.05
C PHE A 118 8.00 13.50 2.32
N ASP A 119 9.30 13.55 2.58
CA ASP A 119 10.13 12.36 2.79
C ASP A 119 9.57 11.43 3.88
N GLY A 120 8.90 11.96 4.91
CA GLY A 120 8.35 11.20 6.04
C GLY A 120 6.89 10.73 5.90
N LEU A 121 6.29 10.84 4.71
CA LEU A 121 4.87 10.53 4.52
C LEU A 121 4.55 9.05 4.83
N THR A 122 3.54 8.83 5.69
CA THR A 122 2.99 7.50 6.02
C THR A 122 1.54 7.39 5.57
N ALA A 123 1.04 6.18 5.38
CA ALA A 123 -0.35 5.89 5.02
C ALA A 123 -1.34 6.52 6.02
N GLN A 124 -1.02 6.49 7.32
CA GLN A 124 -1.86 7.04 8.40
C GLN A 124 -1.93 8.56 8.31
N THR A 125 -0.78 9.22 8.16
CA THR A 125 -0.72 10.68 8.03
C THR A 125 -1.44 11.14 6.76
N ALA A 126 -1.18 10.46 5.64
CA ALA A 126 -1.84 10.73 4.38
C ALA A 126 -3.36 10.55 4.45
N HIS A 127 -3.83 9.48 5.10
CA HIS A 127 -5.26 9.23 5.32
C HIS A 127 -5.94 10.44 5.98
N LEU A 128 -5.34 10.96 7.06
CA LEU A 128 -5.89 12.11 7.76
C LEU A 128 -5.87 13.38 6.90
N MET A 129 -4.77 13.64 6.18
CA MET A 129 -4.67 14.81 5.29
C MET A 129 -5.68 14.79 4.13
N VAL A 130 -5.98 13.61 3.61
CA VAL A 130 -6.88 13.40 2.46
C VAL A 130 -8.35 13.35 2.91
N PHE A 131 -8.67 12.56 3.93
CA PHE A 131 -10.06 12.24 4.29
C PHE A 131 -10.61 13.14 5.40
N HIS A 132 -9.79 13.61 6.34
CA HIS A 132 -10.25 14.40 7.51
C HIS A 132 -10.13 15.91 7.28
N ARG A 133 -10.63 16.39 6.12
CA ARG A 133 -10.56 17.81 5.72
C ARG A 133 -11.24 18.80 6.67
N HIS A 134 -12.10 18.30 7.55
CA HIS A 134 -12.75 19.10 8.60
C HIS A 134 -11.76 19.54 9.70
N ARG A 135 -10.57 18.94 9.81
CA ARG A 135 -9.55 19.28 10.81
C ARG A 135 -8.66 20.43 10.36
N THR A 136 -9.28 21.57 10.08
CA THR A 136 -8.65 22.71 9.38
C THR A 136 -7.35 23.19 10.06
N GLU A 137 -7.34 23.40 11.37
CA GLU A 137 -6.18 23.93 12.08
C GLU A 137 -5.01 22.92 12.17
N THR A 138 -5.32 21.65 12.41
CA THR A 138 -4.32 20.56 12.37
C THR A 138 -3.71 20.44 10.98
N LEU A 139 -4.52 20.46 9.93
CA LEU A 139 -4.04 20.37 8.56
C LEU A 139 -3.23 21.61 8.15
N ARG A 140 -3.63 22.80 8.58
CA ARG A 140 -2.88 24.04 8.34
C ARG A 140 -1.48 23.94 8.95
N ARG A 141 -1.37 23.64 10.25
CA ARG A 141 -0.07 23.48 10.94
C ARG A 141 0.78 22.36 10.32
N THR A 142 0.15 21.26 9.91
CA THR A 142 0.82 20.16 9.22
C THR A 142 1.41 20.62 7.90
N PHE A 143 0.63 21.31 7.06
CA PHE A 143 1.10 21.80 5.76
C PHE A 143 2.18 22.87 5.91
N ASP A 144 2.04 23.79 6.86
CA ASP A 144 3.08 24.79 7.15
C ASP A 144 4.41 24.12 7.54
N ARG A 145 4.37 23.03 8.33
CA ARG A 145 5.58 22.25 8.67
C ARG A 145 6.17 21.48 7.49
N ILE A 146 5.33 20.94 6.62
CA ILE A 146 5.79 20.27 5.39
C ILE A 146 6.42 21.29 4.44
N ASP A 147 5.83 22.47 4.28
CA ASP A 147 6.37 23.54 3.45
C ASP A 147 7.70 24.07 4.03
N ALA A 148 7.80 24.20 5.36
CA ALA A 148 9.06 24.53 6.04
C ALA A 148 10.13 23.45 5.82
N TYR A 149 9.75 22.16 5.85
CA TYR A 149 10.65 21.06 5.53
C TYR A 149 11.12 21.10 4.07
N ALA A 150 10.21 21.32 3.12
CA ALA A 150 10.57 21.49 1.71
C ALA A 150 11.54 22.67 1.51
N ALA A 151 11.37 23.76 2.26
CA ALA A 151 12.28 24.90 2.25
C ALA A 151 13.70 24.56 2.77
N THR A 152 13.85 23.61 3.72
CA THR A 152 15.19 23.15 4.13
C THR A 152 15.88 22.37 3.02
N ILE A 153 15.13 21.59 2.24
CA ILE A 153 15.66 20.90 1.06
C ILE A 153 16.07 21.92 -0.01
N ALA A 154 15.25 22.93 -0.26
CA ALA A 154 15.54 24.01 -1.20
C ALA A 154 16.75 24.87 -0.82
N ALA A 155 17.00 25.03 0.48
CA ALA A 155 18.16 25.75 1.00
C ALA A 155 19.47 24.98 0.85
N ALA A 156 19.43 23.66 0.61
CA ALA A 156 20.65 22.89 0.37
C ALA A 156 21.31 23.35 -0.95
N PRO A 157 22.62 23.65 -0.93
CA PRO A 157 23.30 24.18 -2.12
C PRO A 157 23.48 23.13 -3.22
N ARG A 158 23.38 21.84 -2.88
CA ARG A 158 23.64 20.71 -3.76
C ARG A 158 22.63 19.58 -3.55
N GLY A 159 22.45 18.78 -4.58
CA GLY A 159 21.76 17.50 -4.51
C GLY A 159 22.64 16.44 -3.87
N TYR A 160 22.06 15.28 -3.61
CA TYR A 160 22.75 14.18 -2.93
C TYR A 160 22.64 12.89 -3.75
N VAL A 161 23.76 12.17 -3.86
CA VAL A 161 23.84 10.78 -4.31
C VAL A 161 24.47 9.98 -3.17
N GLY A 162 23.74 9.03 -2.61
CA GLY A 162 24.14 8.33 -1.39
C GLY A 162 25.34 7.40 -1.50
N GLU A 163 25.83 6.97 -0.34
CA GLU A 163 26.92 6.00 -0.24
C GLU A 163 26.56 4.71 -0.98
N GLY A 164 27.47 4.26 -1.85
CA GLY A 164 27.31 3.02 -2.62
C GLY A 164 26.14 3.02 -3.61
N ALA A 165 25.51 4.16 -3.88
CA ALA A 165 24.45 4.25 -4.88
C ALA A 165 25.01 3.97 -6.29
N THR A 166 24.19 3.36 -7.14
CA THR A 166 24.53 3.06 -8.54
C THR A 166 23.56 3.80 -9.47
N VAL A 167 24.12 4.59 -10.38
CA VAL A 167 23.38 5.30 -11.43
C VAL A 167 24.00 4.93 -12.77
N GLU A 168 23.29 4.14 -13.59
CA GLU A 168 23.84 3.57 -14.81
C GLU A 168 22.88 3.71 -16.01
N GLY A 169 23.42 4.03 -17.19
CA GLY A 169 22.68 3.99 -18.45
C GLY A 169 21.47 4.94 -18.50
N CYS A 170 21.53 6.05 -17.76
CA CYS A 170 20.39 6.95 -17.58
C CYS A 170 20.35 8.05 -18.65
N GLY A 171 19.14 8.43 -19.08
CA GLY A 171 18.90 9.52 -20.02
C GLY A 171 19.13 10.88 -19.36
N ARG A 172 18.14 11.38 -18.62
CA ARG A 172 18.20 12.70 -17.96
C ARG A 172 17.71 12.63 -16.52
N ILE A 173 18.52 13.14 -15.60
CA ILE A 173 18.22 13.27 -14.17
C ILE A 173 18.31 14.75 -13.80
N VAL A 174 17.22 15.35 -13.33
CA VAL A 174 17.16 16.80 -13.00
C VAL A 174 16.50 17.00 -11.65
N ASP A 175 17.21 17.61 -10.72
CA ASP A 175 16.72 17.93 -9.37
C ASP A 175 16.22 16.70 -8.62
N VAL A 176 17.03 15.64 -8.65
CA VAL A 176 16.72 14.38 -7.97
C VAL A 176 17.73 14.12 -6.86
N ARG A 177 17.25 13.80 -5.66
CA ARG A 177 18.07 13.28 -4.55
C ARG A 177 18.00 11.75 -4.55
N ILE A 178 19.15 11.09 -4.43
CA ILE A 178 19.30 9.64 -4.50
C ILE A 178 19.93 9.17 -3.19
N GLY A 179 19.22 8.33 -2.44
CA GLY A 179 19.67 7.82 -1.14
C GLY A 179 20.72 6.72 -1.23
N ASP A 180 21.17 6.26 -0.06
CA ASP A 180 22.24 5.28 0.07
C ASP A 180 21.86 3.94 -0.57
N ARG A 181 22.80 3.35 -1.31
CA ARG A 181 22.66 2.07 -2.00
C ARG A 181 21.48 1.96 -2.96
N ALA A 182 20.87 3.09 -3.34
CA ALA A 182 19.85 3.09 -4.37
C ALA A 182 20.42 2.60 -5.70
N THR A 183 19.60 1.91 -6.49
CA THR A 183 19.94 1.47 -7.83
C THR A 183 19.06 2.20 -8.83
N VAL A 184 19.66 3.00 -9.71
CA VAL A 184 18.98 3.73 -10.78
C VAL A 184 19.61 3.32 -12.11
N CYS A 185 19.00 2.36 -12.79
CA CYS A 185 19.57 1.74 -13.99
C CYS A 185 18.60 1.85 -15.18
N GLY A 186 19.03 2.55 -16.23
CA GLY A 186 18.27 2.66 -17.47
C GLY A 186 17.06 3.62 -17.42
N ALA A 187 16.97 4.48 -16.40
CA ALA A 187 15.89 5.47 -16.31
C ALA A 187 15.96 6.45 -17.49
N THR A 188 14.82 6.68 -18.14
CA THR A 188 14.75 7.61 -19.29
C THR A 188 14.74 9.05 -18.83
N LEU A 189 13.89 9.38 -17.84
CA LEU A 189 13.78 10.72 -17.27
C LEU A 189 13.41 10.61 -15.78
N LEU A 190 14.21 11.25 -14.93
CA LEU A 190 13.84 11.52 -13.54
C LEU A 190 13.89 13.03 -13.31
N GLN A 191 12.80 13.62 -12.84
CA GLN A 191 12.71 15.06 -12.64
C GLN A 191 12.01 15.43 -11.34
N ASN A 192 12.61 16.34 -10.56
CA ASN A 192 12.06 16.88 -9.32
C ASN A 192 11.57 15.79 -8.37
N GLY A 193 12.49 15.01 -7.81
CA GLY A 193 12.07 13.89 -6.95
C GLY A 193 13.11 13.42 -5.95
N THR A 194 12.65 12.61 -5.00
CA THR A 194 13.51 12.02 -3.97
C THR A 194 13.38 10.52 -3.99
N ILE A 195 14.50 9.83 -4.13
CA ILE A 195 14.63 8.36 -4.02
C ILE A 195 15.21 8.08 -2.64
N LEU A 196 14.36 7.85 -1.65
CA LEU A 196 14.81 7.42 -0.33
C LEU A 196 15.26 5.97 -0.43
N SER A 197 16.39 5.65 0.17
CA SER A 197 16.98 4.31 0.13
C SER A 197 17.89 4.14 1.35
N GLN A 198 17.97 2.92 1.85
CA GLN A 198 18.85 2.54 2.96
C GLN A 198 19.42 1.14 2.72
N PRO A 199 20.53 0.76 3.36
CA PRO A 199 21.19 -0.51 3.08
C PRO A 199 20.31 -1.75 3.24
N GLU A 200 19.42 -1.74 4.21
CA GLU A 200 18.53 -2.85 4.56
C GLU A 200 17.30 -2.91 3.64
N ALA A 201 16.94 -1.78 3.01
CA ALA A 201 15.80 -1.66 2.09
C ALA A 201 16.20 -0.77 0.90
N PRO A 202 17.04 -1.27 -0.03
CA PRO A 202 17.50 -0.51 -1.17
C PRO A 202 16.36 -0.25 -2.14
N THR A 203 16.29 0.98 -2.66
CA THR A 203 15.26 1.39 -3.62
C THR A 203 15.76 1.24 -5.05
N GLU A 204 14.88 0.78 -5.93
CA GLU A 204 15.19 0.45 -7.33
C GLU A 204 14.38 1.30 -8.31
N VAL A 205 15.09 1.93 -9.25
CA VAL A 205 14.52 2.55 -10.44
C VAL A 205 15.11 1.89 -11.68
N GLY A 206 14.25 1.26 -12.47
CA GLY A 206 14.65 0.39 -13.58
C GLY A 206 14.57 1.02 -14.97
N VAL A 207 14.76 0.15 -15.96
CA VAL A 207 14.87 0.52 -17.38
C VAL A 207 13.58 1.14 -17.90
N GLY A 208 13.72 2.21 -18.68
CA GLY A 208 12.60 2.85 -19.38
C GLY A 208 11.72 3.74 -18.51
N VAL A 209 12.01 3.85 -17.20
CA VAL A 209 11.18 4.61 -16.26
C VAL A 209 11.22 6.10 -16.58
N MET A 210 10.04 6.72 -16.47
CA MET A 210 9.85 8.17 -16.51
C MET A 210 9.12 8.62 -15.24
N ALA A 211 9.77 9.45 -14.43
CA ALA A 211 9.22 9.93 -13.16
C ALA A 211 9.34 11.46 -13.05
N ARG A 212 8.24 12.12 -12.66
CA ARG A 212 8.18 13.56 -12.39
C ARG A 212 7.49 13.85 -11.07
N ASP A 213 8.03 14.78 -10.29
CA ASP A 213 7.39 15.26 -9.07
C ASP A 213 7.06 14.10 -8.10
N PHE A 214 8.08 13.39 -7.63
CA PHE A 214 7.88 12.09 -6.97
C PHE A 214 8.69 11.92 -5.69
N ILE A 215 8.21 11.06 -4.81
CA ILE A 215 8.99 10.53 -3.68
C ILE A 215 8.84 9.01 -3.65
N LEU A 216 9.97 8.30 -3.63
CA LEU A 216 10.03 6.84 -3.44
C LEU A 216 10.55 6.57 -2.02
N ALA A 217 9.82 5.79 -1.25
CA ALA A 217 10.21 5.32 0.07
C ALA A 217 11.23 4.16 -0.02
N PRO A 218 11.96 3.84 1.07
CA PRO A 218 12.92 2.73 1.08
C PRO A 218 12.30 1.39 0.65
N GLY A 219 13.01 0.64 -0.19
CA GLY A 219 12.57 -0.65 -0.72
C GLY A 219 11.51 -0.55 -1.82
N ALA A 220 11.10 0.65 -2.25
CA ALA A 220 10.22 0.81 -3.40
C ALA A 220 10.92 0.37 -4.69
N ARG A 221 10.13 -0.15 -5.64
CA ARG A 221 10.63 -0.60 -6.95
C ARG A 221 9.76 0.00 -8.05
N VAL A 222 10.32 0.91 -8.82
CA VAL A 222 9.68 1.50 -10.01
C VAL A 222 10.48 1.07 -11.22
N VAL A 223 9.97 0.12 -12.01
CA VAL A 223 10.76 -0.60 -13.02
C VAL A 223 9.97 -0.84 -14.31
N ASP A 224 10.59 -1.50 -15.28
CA ASP A 224 9.94 -2.04 -16.49
C ASP A 224 9.05 -1.03 -17.24
N GLY A 225 9.59 0.16 -17.50
CA GLY A 225 8.92 1.20 -18.29
C GLY A 225 7.75 1.91 -17.59
N ALA A 226 7.65 1.82 -16.27
CA ALA A 226 6.63 2.55 -15.52
C ALA A 226 6.71 4.07 -15.71
N PHE A 227 5.55 4.72 -15.73
CA PHE A 227 5.41 6.17 -15.76
C PHE A 227 4.72 6.67 -14.48
N ILE A 228 5.36 7.59 -13.75
CA ILE A 228 4.78 8.21 -12.56
C ILE A 228 4.89 9.74 -12.60
N GLU A 229 3.83 10.45 -12.22
CA GLU A 229 3.82 11.91 -12.13
C GLU A 229 3.02 12.37 -10.90
N ARG A 230 3.60 13.21 -10.04
CA ARG A 230 2.98 13.65 -8.76
C ARG A 230 2.60 12.45 -7.89
N CYS A 231 3.58 11.60 -7.59
CA CYS A 231 3.34 10.33 -6.90
C CYS A 231 4.21 10.12 -5.66
N PHE A 232 3.62 9.50 -4.64
CA PHE A 232 4.35 8.83 -3.56
C PHE A 232 4.30 7.32 -3.77
N VAL A 233 5.45 6.64 -3.68
CA VAL A 233 5.54 5.18 -3.75
C VAL A 233 6.17 4.66 -2.46
N GLY A 234 5.38 3.91 -1.68
CA GLY A 234 5.68 3.48 -0.32
C GLY A 234 6.61 2.27 -0.23
N GLU A 235 6.88 1.85 1.00
CA GLU A 235 7.86 0.79 1.29
C GLU A 235 7.47 -0.55 0.64
N ALA A 236 8.42 -1.21 -0.02
CA ALA A 236 8.19 -2.46 -0.74
C ALA A 236 7.04 -2.41 -1.77
N CYS A 237 6.61 -1.21 -2.18
CA CYS A 237 5.64 -1.04 -3.25
C CYS A 237 6.32 -1.21 -4.61
N VAL A 238 5.64 -1.90 -5.53
CA VAL A 238 6.15 -2.21 -6.87
C VAL A 238 5.25 -1.56 -7.92
N VAL A 239 5.85 -0.75 -8.81
CA VAL A 239 5.20 -0.16 -9.99
C VAL A 239 6.00 -0.60 -11.22
N GLU A 240 5.41 -1.45 -12.05
CA GLU A 240 6.14 -2.16 -13.10
C GLU A 240 5.33 -2.35 -14.40
N GLN A 241 5.97 -2.92 -15.41
CA GLN A 241 5.37 -3.41 -16.66
C GLN A 241 4.47 -2.36 -17.34
N GLY A 242 5.00 -1.14 -17.47
CA GLY A 242 4.33 -0.02 -18.13
C GLY A 242 3.13 0.56 -17.38
N PHE A 243 2.98 0.30 -16.07
CA PHE A 243 1.93 0.94 -15.28
C PHE A 243 2.09 2.47 -15.28
N THR A 244 0.97 3.18 -15.43
CA THR A 244 0.92 4.65 -15.46
C THR A 244 0.20 5.15 -14.22
N ALA A 245 0.85 6.03 -13.43
CA ALA A 245 0.26 6.63 -12.24
C ALA A 245 0.39 8.16 -12.27
N ILE A 246 -0.71 8.88 -12.10
CA ILE A 246 -0.74 10.34 -12.04
C ILE A 246 -1.53 10.79 -10.81
N ASP A 247 -0.95 11.67 -10.00
CA ASP A 247 -1.58 12.16 -8.76
C ASP A 247 -1.93 11.02 -7.79
N CYS A 248 -1.00 10.10 -7.54
CA CYS A 248 -1.25 8.88 -6.76
C CYS A 248 -0.43 8.82 -5.46
N LEU A 249 -1.05 8.31 -4.40
CA LEU A 249 -0.36 7.89 -3.18
C LEU A 249 -0.45 6.37 -3.09
N LEU A 250 0.65 5.69 -3.39
CA LEU A 250 0.76 4.23 -3.43
C LEU A 250 1.54 3.78 -2.19
N PHE A 251 0.89 3.12 -1.23
CA PHE A 251 1.49 2.77 0.07
C PHE A 251 2.02 1.34 0.14
N ALA A 252 2.52 0.95 1.32
CA ALA A 252 3.34 -0.24 1.52
C ALA A 252 2.80 -1.53 0.89
N ASN A 253 3.70 -2.32 0.31
CA ASN A 253 3.40 -3.62 -0.32
C ASN A 253 2.32 -3.55 -1.43
N GLY A 254 2.10 -2.38 -2.03
CA GLY A 254 1.26 -2.25 -3.22
C GLY A 254 1.92 -2.88 -4.45
N MET A 255 1.11 -3.40 -5.38
CA MET A 255 1.63 -3.97 -6.63
C MET A 255 0.81 -3.47 -7.82
N PHE A 256 1.45 -2.71 -8.70
CA PHE A 256 0.82 -2.03 -9.83
C PHE A 256 1.53 -2.39 -11.13
N ALA A 257 0.85 -3.13 -12.01
CA ALA A 257 1.36 -3.59 -13.28
C ALA A 257 0.31 -3.47 -14.39
N LYS A 258 0.73 -3.11 -15.60
CA LYS A 258 -0.08 -3.18 -16.84
C LYS A 258 -1.37 -2.32 -16.88
N GLY A 259 -1.56 -1.38 -15.96
CA GLY A 259 -2.79 -0.58 -15.82
C GLY A 259 -2.55 0.92 -15.66
N GLU A 260 -3.61 1.65 -15.32
CA GLU A 260 -3.58 3.09 -15.14
C GLU A 260 -4.29 3.50 -13.84
N ALA A 261 -3.67 4.44 -13.10
CA ALA A 261 -4.25 5.08 -11.93
C ALA A 261 -4.11 6.61 -12.04
N VAL A 262 -5.23 7.33 -11.85
CA VAL A 262 -5.26 8.79 -11.83
C VAL A 262 -6.01 9.27 -10.59
N SER A 263 -5.38 10.10 -9.76
CA SER A 263 -5.99 10.58 -8.51
C SER A 263 -6.40 9.42 -7.59
N VAL A 264 -5.46 8.53 -7.25
CA VAL A 264 -5.73 7.33 -6.45
C VAL A 264 -4.97 7.33 -5.12
N PHE A 265 -5.71 7.08 -4.03
CA PHE A 265 -5.17 6.78 -2.72
C PHE A 265 -5.19 5.27 -2.56
N ALA A 266 -4.05 4.62 -2.76
CA ALA A 266 -3.91 3.18 -2.62
C ALA A 266 -3.19 2.88 -1.31
N ALA A 267 -3.97 2.59 -0.27
CA ALA A 267 -3.47 2.14 1.02
C ALA A 267 -2.71 0.80 0.88
N PRO A 268 -2.01 0.34 1.94
CA PRO A 268 -1.18 -0.85 1.88
C PRO A 268 -1.88 -2.08 1.29
N HIS A 269 -1.09 -2.94 0.62
CA HIS A 269 -1.54 -4.18 -0.03
C HIS A 269 -2.59 -3.99 -1.14
N THR A 270 -2.71 -2.80 -1.71
CA THR A 270 -3.53 -2.59 -2.91
C THR A 270 -2.84 -3.17 -4.15
N VAL A 271 -3.57 -3.98 -4.92
CA VAL A 271 -3.05 -4.72 -6.07
C VAL A 271 -3.85 -4.42 -7.33
N SER A 272 -3.14 -4.07 -8.41
CA SER A 272 -3.64 -4.01 -9.78
C SER A 272 -2.59 -4.61 -10.71
N HIS A 273 -2.62 -5.93 -10.90
CA HIS A 273 -1.57 -6.67 -11.61
C HIS A 273 -1.88 -6.94 -13.10
N HIS A 274 -3.17 -6.89 -13.47
CA HIS A 274 -3.63 -7.29 -14.80
C HIS A 274 -3.84 -6.09 -15.73
N LYS A 275 -3.77 -6.34 -17.03
CA LYS A 275 -3.93 -5.31 -18.06
C LYS A 275 -5.35 -4.73 -18.09
N SER A 276 -5.45 -3.45 -18.47
CA SER A 276 -6.68 -2.71 -18.76
C SER A 276 -7.52 -2.28 -17.55
N SER A 277 -6.98 -2.35 -16.33
CA SER A 277 -7.63 -1.75 -15.17
C SER A 277 -7.39 -0.24 -15.16
N LEU A 278 -8.46 0.55 -15.00
CA LEU A 278 -8.45 2.01 -14.89
C LEU A 278 -9.08 2.42 -13.56
N SER A 279 -8.26 2.97 -12.67
CA SER A 279 -8.69 3.47 -11.37
C SER A 279 -8.60 5.00 -11.36
N ILE A 280 -9.75 5.67 -11.29
CA ILE A 280 -9.81 7.13 -11.29
C ILE A 280 -10.54 7.61 -10.03
N ALA A 281 -9.96 8.63 -9.37
CA ALA A 281 -10.56 9.33 -8.23
C ALA A 281 -11.13 8.35 -7.19
N CYS A 282 -10.26 7.48 -6.66
CA CYS A 282 -10.69 6.46 -5.72
C CYS A 282 -9.73 6.23 -4.56
N SER A 283 -10.30 5.78 -3.45
CA SER A 283 -9.58 5.25 -2.30
C SER A 283 -9.68 3.73 -2.32
N LEU A 284 -8.53 3.07 -2.24
CA LEU A 284 -8.39 1.62 -2.24
C LEU A 284 -7.61 1.21 -0.99
N SER A 285 -8.03 0.16 -0.30
CA SER A 285 -7.31 -0.35 0.87
C SER A 285 -7.29 -1.87 0.83
N PHE A 286 -6.10 -2.47 0.82
CA PHE A 286 -5.92 -3.93 0.64
C PHE A 286 -6.71 -4.47 -0.56
N ALA A 287 -6.98 -3.62 -1.55
CA ALA A 287 -7.94 -3.91 -2.59
C ALA A 287 -7.30 -4.76 -3.69
N ASN A 288 -8.10 -5.57 -4.36
CA ASN A 288 -7.65 -6.31 -5.54
C ASN A 288 -8.47 -5.89 -6.76
N MET A 289 -7.79 -5.28 -7.73
CA MET A 289 -8.36 -4.82 -8.98
C MET A 289 -8.24 -5.92 -10.05
N GLY A 290 -9.36 -6.60 -10.33
CA GLY A 290 -9.45 -7.57 -11.43
C GLY A 290 -9.22 -6.91 -12.79
N SER A 291 -8.79 -7.70 -13.77
CA SER A 291 -8.50 -7.22 -15.13
C SER A 291 -9.69 -6.48 -15.75
N GLY A 292 -9.46 -5.34 -16.39
CA GLY A 292 -10.53 -4.59 -17.06
C GLY A 292 -11.48 -3.87 -16.09
N SER A 293 -11.16 -3.82 -14.80
CA SER A 293 -11.97 -3.05 -13.84
C SER A 293 -11.85 -1.55 -14.14
N ASN A 294 -12.98 -0.86 -14.20
CA ASN A 294 -13.03 0.56 -14.53
C ASN A 294 -13.86 1.33 -13.50
N MET A 295 -13.26 2.39 -12.94
CA MET A 295 -13.92 3.35 -12.07
C MET A 295 -14.02 4.69 -12.79
N SER A 296 -15.25 5.16 -13.02
CA SER A 296 -15.51 6.46 -13.63
C SER A 296 -16.05 7.44 -12.61
N ASN A 297 -15.48 8.65 -12.57
CA ASN A 297 -15.94 9.73 -11.69
C ASN A 297 -16.71 10.85 -12.42
N HIS A 298 -16.88 10.73 -13.73
CA HIS A 298 -17.48 11.76 -14.54
C HIS A 298 -18.99 11.52 -14.65
N ALA A 299 -19.80 12.36 -14.00
CA ALA A 299 -21.26 12.31 -14.10
C ALA A 299 -21.83 13.26 -15.19
N TYR A 300 -20.96 13.89 -16.00
CA TYR A 300 -21.31 14.77 -17.13
C TYR A 300 -22.17 15.99 -16.78
N LYS A 301 -22.11 16.46 -15.53
CA LYS A 301 -22.85 17.64 -15.05
C LYS A 301 -21.95 18.76 -14.56
N LEU A 302 -21.05 18.45 -13.61
CA LEU A 302 -20.17 19.42 -12.93
C LEU A 302 -18.69 19.06 -13.06
N GLY A 303 -18.32 18.25 -14.05
CA GLY A 303 -16.97 17.72 -14.24
C GLY A 303 -16.66 16.48 -13.39
N ALA A 304 -15.37 16.15 -13.31
CA ALA A 304 -14.80 14.98 -12.62
C ALA A 304 -14.64 15.22 -11.11
N VAL A 305 -15.77 15.35 -10.41
CA VAL A 305 -15.81 15.75 -8.98
C VAL A 305 -16.23 14.64 -8.01
N HIS A 306 -16.57 13.46 -8.52
CA HIS A 306 -17.01 12.34 -7.70
C HIS A 306 -15.84 11.41 -7.36
N GLN A 307 -16.02 10.56 -6.36
CA GLN A 307 -15.00 9.59 -5.97
C GLN A 307 -15.62 8.28 -5.49
N SER A 308 -14.85 7.20 -5.62
CA SER A 308 -15.20 5.88 -5.10
C SER A 308 -14.36 5.54 -3.88
N VAL A 309 -14.97 4.90 -2.88
CA VAL A 309 -14.27 4.42 -1.68
C VAL A 309 -14.43 2.90 -1.60
N ALA A 310 -13.33 2.17 -1.74
CA ALA A 310 -13.26 0.75 -1.49
C ALA A 310 -12.50 0.52 -0.17
N GLU A 311 -13.23 0.12 0.87
CA GLU A 311 -12.64 -0.18 2.16
C GLU A 311 -11.78 -1.45 2.13
N ARG A 312 -11.08 -1.72 3.24
CA ARG A 312 -10.11 -2.80 3.42
C ARG A 312 -10.59 -4.10 2.79
N GLY A 313 -9.81 -4.67 1.87
CA GLY A 313 -9.99 -6.03 1.35
C GLY A 313 -11.05 -6.16 0.25
N THR A 314 -11.59 -5.04 -0.25
CA THR A 314 -12.55 -5.07 -1.36
C THR A 314 -11.90 -5.60 -2.64
N LYS A 315 -12.63 -6.46 -3.35
CA LYS A 315 -12.18 -7.09 -4.60
C LYS A 315 -13.10 -6.69 -5.73
N PHE A 316 -12.52 -6.35 -6.88
CA PHE A 316 -13.23 -6.11 -8.12
C PHE A 316 -12.99 -7.30 -9.03
N GLY A 317 -14.07 -7.98 -9.44
CA GLY A 317 -14.00 -9.03 -10.45
C GLY A 317 -13.59 -8.45 -11.79
N SER A 318 -13.17 -9.32 -12.71
CA SER A 318 -12.82 -8.90 -14.07
C SER A 318 -13.99 -8.17 -14.75
N ASN A 319 -13.67 -7.10 -15.49
CA ASN A 319 -14.62 -6.24 -16.19
C ASN A 319 -15.69 -5.59 -15.29
N SER A 320 -15.37 -5.35 -14.01
CA SER A 320 -16.28 -4.59 -13.14
C SER A 320 -16.28 -3.12 -13.53
N TYR A 321 -17.46 -2.52 -13.62
CA TYR A 321 -17.61 -1.09 -13.90
C TYR A 321 -18.29 -0.39 -12.73
N VAL A 322 -17.74 0.72 -12.27
CA VAL A 322 -18.32 1.53 -11.18
C VAL A 322 -18.43 2.98 -11.61
N GLN A 323 -19.66 3.51 -11.55
CA GLN A 323 -19.91 4.93 -11.65
C GLN A 323 -19.92 5.58 -10.26
N ALA A 324 -18.93 6.42 -9.99
CA ALA A 324 -18.86 7.21 -8.77
C ALA A 324 -19.99 8.27 -8.72
N PRO A 325 -20.43 8.70 -7.52
CA PRO A 325 -19.91 8.29 -6.21
C PRO A 325 -20.32 6.86 -5.85
N ALA A 326 -19.43 6.12 -5.19
CA ALA A 326 -19.72 4.78 -4.67
C ALA A 326 -18.91 4.52 -3.40
N HIS A 327 -19.47 3.76 -2.45
CA HIS A 327 -18.77 3.39 -1.21
C HIS A 327 -19.02 1.92 -0.90
N PHE A 328 -17.96 1.12 -0.93
CA PHE A 328 -18.01 -0.31 -0.71
C PHE A 328 -17.48 -0.67 0.67
N GLY A 329 -18.27 -1.45 1.43
CA GLY A 329 -17.88 -1.95 2.75
C GLY A 329 -16.71 -2.93 2.68
N ALA A 330 -15.92 -2.97 3.75
CA ALA A 330 -14.72 -3.81 3.84
C ALA A 330 -14.97 -5.26 3.42
N TYR A 331 -13.99 -5.88 2.76
CA TYR A 331 -14.00 -7.26 2.26
C TYR A 331 -15.17 -7.58 1.33
N SER A 332 -15.71 -6.60 0.61
CA SER A 332 -16.79 -6.86 -0.36
C SER A 332 -16.23 -7.32 -1.71
N MET A 333 -16.97 -8.15 -2.43
CA MET A 333 -16.70 -8.51 -3.82
C MET A 333 -17.64 -7.72 -4.72
N ILE A 334 -17.10 -7.02 -5.71
CA ILE A 334 -17.84 -6.21 -6.68
C ILE A 334 -17.68 -6.86 -8.06
N THR A 335 -18.80 -7.18 -8.72
CA THR A 335 -18.78 -7.83 -10.04
C THR A 335 -19.89 -7.29 -10.94
N GLY A 336 -19.55 -7.04 -12.21
CA GLY A 336 -20.50 -6.52 -13.19
C GLY A 336 -20.52 -4.99 -13.20
N GLU A 337 -21.60 -4.41 -13.73
CA GLU A 337 -21.70 -2.96 -13.96
C GLU A 337 -22.63 -2.27 -12.96
N HIS A 338 -22.09 -1.29 -12.23
CA HIS A 338 -22.82 -0.53 -11.21
C HIS A 338 -22.86 0.95 -11.56
N ARG A 339 -23.98 1.39 -12.14
CA ARG A 339 -24.21 2.79 -12.56
C ARG A 339 -25.04 3.60 -11.58
N ASN A 340 -25.60 2.96 -10.56
CA ASN A 340 -26.59 3.53 -9.66
C ASN A 340 -26.00 4.05 -8.34
N HIS A 341 -24.70 4.37 -8.32
CA HIS A 341 -24.01 4.96 -7.18
C HIS A 341 -24.18 4.16 -5.87
N PRO A 342 -23.74 2.89 -5.84
CA PRO A 342 -23.97 2.01 -4.69
C PRO A 342 -23.24 2.49 -3.43
N ASP A 343 -23.93 2.43 -2.29
CA ASP A 343 -23.36 2.66 -0.96
C ASP A 343 -23.64 1.46 -0.06
N THR A 344 -22.63 0.60 0.11
CA THR A 344 -22.70 -0.64 0.86
C THR A 344 -21.82 -0.63 2.11
N HIS A 345 -21.29 0.53 2.53
CA HIS A 345 -20.30 0.61 3.61
C HIS A 345 -20.78 0.02 4.95
N ALA A 346 -22.09 0.12 5.22
CA ALA A 346 -22.70 -0.40 6.44
C ALA A 346 -22.80 -1.94 6.48
N LEU A 347 -22.55 -2.61 5.35
CA LEU A 347 -22.69 -4.06 5.18
C LEU A 347 -21.35 -4.64 4.68
N PRO A 348 -20.34 -4.80 5.55
CA PRO A 348 -19.06 -5.39 5.16
C PRO A 348 -19.22 -6.86 4.76
N PHE A 349 -18.25 -7.42 4.05
CA PHE A 349 -18.23 -8.80 3.57
C PHE A 349 -19.39 -9.14 2.61
N SER A 350 -19.85 -8.17 1.82
CA SER A 350 -20.96 -8.36 0.90
C SER A 350 -20.50 -8.75 -0.50
N TYR A 351 -21.36 -9.41 -1.27
CA TYR A 351 -21.21 -9.45 -2.73
C TYR A 351 -22.15 -8.41 -3.34
N LEU A 352 -21.62 -7.60 -4.24
CA LEU A 352 -22.39 -6.71 -5.10
C LEU A 352 -22.29 -7.23 -6.54
N MET A 353 -23.43 -7.61 -7.10
CA MET A 353 -23.51 -8.25 -8.41
C MET A 353 -24.47 -7.47 -9.31
N ASP A 354 -24.19 -7.43 -10.60
CA ASP A 354 -25.12 -6.95 -11.60
C ASP A 354 -26.07 -8.10 -12.02
N GLU A 355 -27.35 -7.96 -11.71
CA GLU A 355 -28.40 -8.85 -12.22
C GLU A 355 -29.40 -8.02 -13.06
N GLY A 356 -29.32 -8.16 -14.38
CA GLY A 356 -30.25 -7.49 -15.30
C GLY A 356 -30.19 -5.96 -15.25
N GLY A 357 -29.01 -5.38 -15.00
CA GLY A 357 -28.80 -3.94 -14.86
C GLY A 357 -29.13 -3.39 -13.47
N GLN A 358 -29.41 -4.27 -12.50
CA GLN A 358 -29.64 -3.90 -11.10
C GLN A 358 -28.49 -4.34 -10.22
N SER A 359 -28.04 -3.45 -9.33
CA SER A 359 -27.05 -3.76 -8.30
C SER A 359 -27.70 -4.58 -7.18
N MET A 360 -27.44 -5.89 -7.20
CA MET A 360 -27.91 -6.86 -6.23
C MET A 360 -26.86 -7.08 -5.13
N LEU A 361 -27.27 -6.83 -3.89
CA LEU A 361 -26.40 -6.96 -2.72
C LEU A 361 -26.75 -8.24 -1.95
N ILE A 362 -25.72 -9.05 -1.66
CA ILE A 362 -25.80 -10.24 -0.81
C ILE A 362 -24.95 -9.98 0.43
N PRO A 363 -25.56 -9.56 1.56
CA PRO A 363 -24.85 -9.22 2.77
C PRO A 363 -24.12 -10.40 3.39
N ALA A 364 -22.96 -10.14 4.00
CA ALA A 364 -22.16 -11.09 4.79
C ALA A 364 -21.68 -12.36 4.06
N VAL A 365 -22.02 -12.55 2.78
CA VAL A 365 -21.76 -13.81 2.07
C VAL A 365 -20.26 -14.06 1.88
N ASN A 366 -19.43 -13.03 1.96
CA ASN A 366 -17.99 -13.15 1.84
C ASN A 366 -17.28 -13.49 3.17
N LEU A 367 -18.02 -13.53 4.29
CA LEU A 367 -17.48 -14.02 5.57
C LEU A 367 -17.16 -15.51 5.48
N PHE A 368 -15.97 -15.86 5.94
CA PHE A 368 -15.47 -17.23 5.98
C PHE A 368 -15.62 -17.97 4.64
N ARG A 369 -15.31 -17.26 3.54
CA ARG A 369 -15.11 -17.84 2.22
C ARG A 369 -13.66 -18.18 2.00
N THR A 370 -13.41 -19.27 1.29
CA THR A 370 -12.06 -19.77 0.99
C THR A 370 -11.18 -18.67 0.39
N GLY A 371 -11.68 -17.96 -0.63
CA GLY A 371 -10.96 -16.88 -1.29
C GLY A 371 -10.68 -15.66 -0.39
N THR A 372 -11.51 -15.37 0.60
CA THR A 372 -11.34 -14.23 1.51
C THR A 372 -10.37 -14.55 2.63
N LEU A 373 -10.50 -15.73 3.25
CA LEU A 373 -9.55 -16.20 4.26
C LEU A 373 -8.15 -16.38 3.67
N ARG A 374 -8.05 -16.92 2.45
CA ARG A 374 -6.78 -17.06 1.73
C ARG A 374 -6.09 -15.71 1.53
N ASP A 375 -6.83 -14.69 1.13
CA ASP A 375 -6.24 -13.38 0.85
C ASP A 375 -5.83 -12.67 2.16
N ALA A 376 -6.63 -12.81 3.23
CA ALA A 376 -6.26 -12.32 4.55
C ALA A 376 -4.97 -12.96 5.08
N MET A 377 -4.81 -14.28 4.92
CA MET A 377 -3.61 -15.02 5.31
C MET A 377 -2.38 -14.76 4.43
N LYS A 378 -2.58 -14.26 3.20
CA LYS A 378 -1.48 -13.94 2.28
C LYS A 378 -0.76 -12.64 2.65
N TRP A 379 -1.46 -11.64 3.17
CA TRP A 379 -0.87 -10.31 3.38
C TRP A 379 0.34 -10.29 4.31
N PRO A 380 0.34 -10.96 5.48
CA PRO A 380 1.56 -11.05 6.31
C PRO A 380 2.74 -11.69 5.58
N ASN A 381 2.47 -12.74 4.80
CA ASN A 381 3.48 -13.45 4.02
C ASN A 381 3.96 -12.68 2.78
N ARG A 382 3.27 -11.59 2.42
CA ARG A 382 3.58 -10.68 1.32
C ARG A 382 4.04 -9.30 1.82
N ASP A 383 4.29 -9.17 3.12
CA ASP A 383 4.96 -8.00 3.64
C ASP A 383 6.45 -8.13 3.34
N HIS A 384 6.90 -7.44 2.31
CA HIS A 384 8.27 -7.51 1.81
C HIS A 384 9.14 -6.35 2.32
N ARG A 385 8.64 -5.60 3.32
CA ARG A 385 9.42 -4.54 3.96
C ARG A 385 10.50 -5.15 4.84
N THR A 386 11.74 -4.76 4.58
CA THR A 386 12.93 -5.32 5.23
C THR A 386 13.54 -4.37 6.27
N ALA A 387 13.04 -3.15 6.39
CA ALA A 387 13.50 -2.18 7.37
C ALA A 387 13.10 -2.58 8.80
N ASP A 388 14.00 -2.41 9.77
CA ASP A 388 13.74 -2.72 11.19
C ASP A 388 12.57 -1.92 11.79
N SER A 389 12.30 -0.73 11.23
CA SER A 389 11.19 0.14 11.64
C SER A 389 10.36 0.54 10.43
N PRO A 390 9.38 -0.29 10.02
CA PRO A 390 8.50 0.03 8.90
C PRO A 390 7.70 1.31 9.19
N ARG A 391 7.56 2.17 8.19
CA ARG A 391 6.86 3.47 8.29
C ARG A 391 5.35 3.29 8.38
N ASP A 392 4.76 2.50 7.48
CA ASP A 392 3.32 2.25 7.51
C ASP A 392 2.96 1.24 8.60
N LEU A 393 2.04 1.58 9.49
CA LEU A 393 1.61 0.67 10.56
C LEU A 393 0.44 -0.19 10.08
N ILE A 394 0.65 -1.51 9.99
CA ILE A 394 -0.30 -2.44 9.39
C ILE A 394 -0.73 -3.49 10.42
N ARG A 395 -2.04 -3.57 10.69
CA ARG A 395 -2.67 -4.70 11.41
C ARG A 395 -3.27 -5.68 10.40
N TYR A 396 -2.98 -6.96 10.60
CA TYR A 396 -3.42 -8.04 9.70
C TYR A 396 -4.62 -8.84 10.23
N ASP A 397 -5.09 -8.54 11.43
CA ASP A 397 -6.25 -9.19 12.05
C ASP A 397 -7.48 -9.11 11.13
N PHE A 398 -7.98 -10.30 10.74
CA PHE A 398 -9.11 -10.43 9.83
C PHE A 398 -10.40 -9.84 10.43
N LEU A 399 -10.71 -10.24 11.67
CA LEU A 399 -11.73 -9.60 12.49
C LEU A 399 -11.04 -8.77 13.56
N ASN A 400 -11.42 -7.50 13.65
CA ASN A 400 -10.85 -6.53 14.58
C ASN A 400 -11.96 -5.60 15.09
N PRO A 401 -11.75 -4.86 16.19
CA PRO A 401 -12.81 -4.05 16.81
C PRO A 401 -13.54 -3.10 15.85
N TYR A 402 -12.82 -2.48 14.91
CA TYR A 402 -13.43 -1.61 13.89
C TYR A 402 -14.46 -2.34 13.02
N LEU A 403 -14.18 -3.58 12.62
CA LEU A 403 -15.11 -4.40 11.85
C LEU A 403 -16.23 -4.98 12.72
N ILE A 404 -15.95 -5.33 13.97
CA ILE A 404 -16.94 -5.92 14.89
C ILE A 404 -18.07 -4.95 15.20
N ASP A 405 -17.76 -3.67 15.47
CA ASP A 405 -18.80 -2.67 15.65
C ASP A 405 -19.67 -2.49 14.40
N ARG A 406 -19.06 -2.56 13.19
CA ARG A 406 -19.80 -2.51 11.93
C ARG A 406 -20.67 -3.75 11.72
N ILE A 407 -20.19 -4.94 12.07
CA ILE A 407 -20.97 -6.19 12.02
C ILE A 407 -22.16 -6.11 12.97
N LEU A 408 -21.98 -5.59 14.19
CA LEU A 408 -23.06 -5.38 15.14
C LEU A 408 -24.11 -4.40 14.58
N ALA A 409 -23.68 -3.28 14.01
CA ALA A 409 -24.57 -2.32 13.35
C ALA A 409 -25.30 -2.94 12.15
N ALA A 410 -24.62 -3.79 11.36
CA ALA A 410 -25.20 -4.50 10.22
C ALA A 410 -26.31 -5.48 10.66
N VAL A 411 -26.10 -6.23 11.75
CA VAL A 411 -27.12 -7.11 12.34
C VAL A 411 -28.37 -6.30 12.72
N SER A 412 -28.18 -5.17 13.42
CA SER A 412 -29.29 -4.28 13.79
C SER A 412 -30.02 -3.72 12.56
N LEU A 413 -29.28 -3.29 11.54
CA LEU A 413 -29.83 -2.77 10.29
C LEU A 413 -30.68 -3.80 9.55
N LEU A 414 -30.12 -4.98 9.29
CA LEU A 414 -30.83 -6.03 8.54
C LEU A 414 -32.04 -6.55 9.31
N THR A 415 -31.93 -6.69 10.64
CA THR A 415 -33.06 -7.08 11.51
C THR A 415 -34.19 -6.07 11.42
N ARG A 416 -33.88 -4.77 11.52
CA ARG A 416 -34.87 -3.70 11.40
C ARG A 416 -35.56 -3.71 10.03
N LEU A 417 -34.81 -3.82 8.94
CA LEU A 417 -35.37 -3.90 7.59
C LEU A 417 -36.37 -5.06 7.47
N LYS A 418 -36.02 -6.24 8.01
CA LYS A 418 -36.91 -7.41 8.05
C LYS A 418 -38.18 -7.14 8.86
N GLU A 419 -38.07 -6.52 10.03
CA GLU A 419 -39.21 -6.25 10.91
C GLU A 419 -40.16 -5.20 10.34
N GLU A 420 -39.64 -4.16 9.69
CA GLU A 420 -40.43 -3.11 9.05
C GLU A 420 -41.24 -3.62 7.85
N LYS A 421 -40.70 -4.60 7.10
CA LYS A 421 -41.36 -5.19 5.93
C LYS A 421 -41.24 -6.72 5.90
N PRO A 422 -41.92 -7.46 6.79
CA PRO A 422 -41.71 -8.90 6.96
C PRO A 422 -41.90 -9.73 5.69
N GLU A 423 -42.87 -9.34 4.86
CA GLU A 423 -43.25 -10.06 3.64
C GLU A 423 -42.61 -9.51 2.36
N ALA A 424 -41.68 -8.56 2.45
CA ALA A 424 -40.97 -8.06 1.28
C ALA A 424 -40.09 -9.16 0.66
N LYS A 425 -40.23 -9.38 -0.65
CA LYS A 425 -39.34 -10.26 -1.43
C LYS A 425 -37.94 -9.65 -1.58
N TYR A 426 -37.89 -8.33 -1.73
CA TYR A 426 -36.66 -7.55 -1.84
C TYR A 426 -36.70 -6.35 -0.89
N TYR A 427 -35.55 -6.02 -0.33
CA TYR A 427 -35.30 -4.84 0.49
C TYR A 427 -34.38 -3.91 -0.28
N THR A 428 -34.54 -2.60 -0.10
CA THR A 428 -33.67 -1.60 -0.73
C THR A 428 -32.77 -0.98 0.33
N PHE A 429 -31.47 -0.92 0.06
CA PHE A 429 -30.50 -0.28 0.92
C PHE A 429 -29.35 0.28 0.08
N GLY A 430 -28.99 1.56 0.27
CA GLY A 430 -27.80 2.14 -0.36
C GLY A 430 -27.76 2.05 -1.89
N ASN A 431 -28.91 2.32 -2.54
CA ASN A 431 -29.13 2.12 -3.97
C ASN A 431 -29.01 0.67 -4.48
N CYS A 432 -29.00 -0.32 -3.59
CA CYS A 432 -28.94 -1.73 -3.94
C CYS A 432 -30.23 -2.47 -3.54
N SER A 433 -30.44 -3.62 -4.18
CA SER A 433 -31.54 -4.54 -3.87
C SER A 433 -31.02 -5.78 -3.14
N ILE A 434 -31.68 -6.19 -2.06
CA ILE A 434 -31.32 -7.36 -1.24
C ILE A 434 -32.49 -8.35 -1.25
N HIS A 435 -32.27 -9.59 -1.68
CA HIS A 435 -33.29 -10.63 -1.61
C HIS A 435 -33.58 -11.06 -0.15
N ARG A 436 -34.83 -11.37 0.20
CA ARG A 436 -35.25 -11.78 1.57
C ARG A 436 -34.39 -12.88 2.16
N HIS A 437 -34.10 -13.90 1.37
CA HIS A 437 -33.22 -15.01 1.78
C HIS A 437 -31.79 -14.56 2.09
N SER A 438 -31.23 -13.67 1.26
CA SER A 438 -29.88 -13.14 1.43
C SER A 438 -29.78 -12.28 2.68
N LEU A 439 -30.80 -11.46 2.96
CA LEU A 439 -30.88 -10.68 4.19
C LEU A 439 -30.88 -11.58 5.43
N GLN A 440 -31.73 -12.61 5.45
CA GLN A 440 -31.85 -13.52 6.59
C GLN A 440 -30.56 -14.30 6.83
N LYS A 441 -29.95 -14.85 5.77
CA LYS A 441 -28.63 -15.48 5.86
C LYS A 441 -27.55 -14.49 6.31
N GLY A 442 -27.62 -13.24 5.84
CA GLY A 442 -26.68 -12.19 6.22
C GLY A 442 -26.65 -11.96 7.72
N ILE A 443 -27.83 -11.89 8.37
CA ILE A 443 -27.94 -11.79 9.83
C ILE A 443 -27.25 -12.98 10.53
N THR A 444 -27.48 -14.20 10.03
CA THR A 444 -26.85 -15.40 10.59
C THR A 444 -25.32 -15.35 10.46
N TYR A 445 -24.80 -15.05 9.28
CA TYR A 445 -23.35 -15.04 9.04
C TYR A 445 -22.63 -13.95 9.83
N TYR A 446 -23.25 -12.79 10.00
CA TYR A 446 -22.70 -11.76 10.89
C TYR A 446 -22.66 -12.22 12.34
N ARG A 447 -23.70 -12.90 12.85
CA ARG A 447 -23.68 -13.46 14.21
C ARG A 447 -22.59 -14.53 14.40
N GLU A 448 -22.41 -15.40 13.40
CA GLU A 448 -21.30 -16.37 13.39
C GLU A 448 -19.93 -15.67 13.49
N ALA A 449 -19.74 -14.55 12.81
CA ALA A 449 -18.50 -13.78 12.91
C ALA A 449 -18.28 -13.17 14.31
N LEU A 450 -19.35 -12.75 14.98
CA LEU A 450 -19.27 -12.26 16.36
C LEU A 450 -18.86 -13.36 17.34
N ASP A 451 -19.42 -14.57 17.19
CA ASP A 451 -19.05 -15.73 17.99
C ASP A 451 -17.59 -16.13 17.75
N ILE A 452 -17.13 -16.11 16.49
CA ILE A 452 -15.74 -16.42 16.13
C ILE A 452 -14.77 -15.42 16.74
N PHE A 453 -15.07 -14.12 16.68
CA PHE A 453 -14.18 -13.08 17.20
C PHE A 453 -13.96 -13.20 18.71
N VAL A 454 -15.04 -13.33 19.50
CA VAL A 454 -14.93 -13.46 20.96
C VAL A 454 -14.33 -14.82 21.35
N GLY A 455 -14.67 -15.89 20.63
CA GLY A 455 -14.12 -17.22 20.89
C GLY A 455 -12.62 -17.29 20.62
N ASP A 456 -12.16 -16.78 19.47
CA ASP A 456 -10.72 -16.66 19.15
C ASP A 456 -9.98 -15.85 20.23
N TYR A 457 -10.60 -14.78 20.74
CA TYR A 457 -10.03 -13.98 21.82
C TYR A 457 -9.88 -14.74 23.14
N LEU A 458 -10.87 -15.57 23.50
CA LEU A 458 -10.86 -16.35 24.75
C LEU A 458 -9.85 -17.50 24.69
N ILE A 459 -9.81 -18.29 23.60
CA ILE A 459 -8.95 -19.48 23.51
C ILE A 459 -7.46 -19.11 23.44
N ARG A 460 -7.11 -17.92 22.91
CA ARG A 460 -5.73 -17.42 22.91
C ARG A 460 -5.28 -16.84 24.25
N GLY A 461 -6.11 -16.93 25.29
CA GLY A 461 -5.81 -16.38 26.62
C GLY A 461 -5.87 -14.86 26.69
N GLY A 462 -6.80 -14.23 25.95
CA GLY A 462 -7.00 -12.79 25.98
C GLY A 462 -7.24 -12.26 27.40
N THR A 463 -6.64 -11.11 27.70
CA THR A 463 -6.75 -10.45 29.01
C THR A 463 -8.16 -9.89 29.24
N ILE A 464 -8.84 -10.38 30.28
CA ILE A 464 -10.09 -9.76 30.75
C ILE A 464 -9.72 -8.48 31.50
N ASP A 465 -10.18 -7.35 30.97
CA ASP A 465 -9.84 -6.02 31.47
C ASP A 465 -11.09 -5.14 31.50
N ASP A 466 -11.64 -4.93 32.69
CA ASP A 466 -12.78 -4.07 32.96
C ASP A 466 -12.38 -2.64 33.35
N SER A 467 -11.09 -2.32 33.27
CA SER A 467 -10.60 -0.97 33.57
C SER A 467 -11.14 0.07 32.60
N GLU A 468 -11.29 1.30 33.10
CA GLU A 468 -11.63 2.45 32.29
C GLU A 468 -10.44 2.88 31.41
N GLY A 469 -10.73 3.50 30.26
CA GLY A 469 -9.73 4.08 29.36
C GLY A 469 -9.85 3.63 27.91
N PRO A 470 -8.84 3.94 27.07
CA PRO A 470 -8.90 3.66 25.64
C PRO A 470 -9.05 2.19 25.32
N GLY A 471 -9.97 1.92 24.39
CA GLY A 471 -10.33 0.57 23.95
C GLY A 471 -11.82 0.29 24.03
N ARG A 472 -12.56 0.90 24.97
CA ARG A 472 -14.01 0.64 25.17
C ARG A 472 -14.89 1.34 24.13
N GLY A 473 -14.46 2.50 23.65
CA GLY A 473 -15.17 3.27 22.64
C GLY A 473 -15.06 2.72 21.21
N PRO A 474 -15.55 3.47 20.21
CA PRO A 474 -15.46 3.07 18.81
C PRO A 474 -14.02 3.07 18.31
N TRP A 475 -13.74 2.18 17.36
CA TRP A 475 -12.45 2.05 16.70
C TRP A 475 -12.45 2.66 15.28
N ILE A 476 -11.26 2.83 14.71
CA ILE A 476 -11.04 3.32 13.36
C ILE A 476 -9.92 2.54 12.67
N ASP A 477 -10.04 2.35 11.35
CA ASP A 477 -8.97 1.86 10.48
C ASP A 477 -8.38 3.02 9.66
N LEU A 478 -7.17 3.45 10.03
CA LEU A 478 -6.38 4.46 9.34
C LEU A 478 -5.45 3.80 8.34
N SER A 479 -6.03 3.26 7.27
CA SER A 479 -5.27 2.70 6.15
C SER A 479 -4.26 1.63 6.58
N GLY A 480 -4.67 0.71 7.45
CA GLY A 480 -3.80 -0.34 7.99
C GLY A 480 -3.74 -0.32 9.51
N LEU A 481 -3.73 0.88 10.12
CA LEU A 481 -3.65 1.04 11.58
C LEU A 481 -5.05 1.00 12.19
N VAL A 482 -5.33 -0.05 12.95
CA VAL A 482 -6.58 -0.19 13.71
C VAL A 482 -6.33 0.26 15.15
N MET A 483 -7.08 1.27 15.62
CA MET A 483 -6.91 1.85 16.96
C MET A 483 -8.20 2.46 17.52
N PRO A 484 -8.29 2.70 18.84
CA PRO A 484 -9.41 3.43 19.44
C PRO A 484 -9.50 4.86 18.88
N ARG A 485 -10.72 5.32 18.61
CA ARG A 485 -10.96 6.68 18.09
C ARG A 485 -10.54 7.76 19.08
N GLU A 486 -10.75 7.55 20.38
CA GLU A 486 -10.35 8.52 21.41
C GLU A 486 -8.84 8.78 21.42
N THR A 487 -8.01 7.74 21.25
CA THR A 487 -6.56 7.90 21.11
C THR A 487 -6.20 8.69 19.86
N LEU A 488 -6.93 8.50 18.75
CA LEU A 488 -6.75 9.32 17.56
C LEU A 488 -7.10 10.79 17.84
N GLU A 489 -8.20 11.05 18.54
CA GLU A 489 -8.63 12.42 18.88
C GLU A 489 -7.64 13.16 19.77
N GLU A 490 -6.77 12.46 20.50
CA GLU A 490 -5.64 13.07 21.22
C GLU A 490 -4.49 13.40 20.26
N ILE A 491 -4.09 12.46 19.40
CA ILE A 491 -2.97 12.62 18.45
C ILE A 491 -3.21 13.81 17.51
N VAL A 492 -4.42 13.95 17.00
CA VAL A 492 -4.77 14.98 16.00
C VAL A 492 -4.94 16.39 16.60
N ARG A 493 -4.78 16.57 17.91
CA ARG A 493 -4.77 17.92 18.53
C ARG A 493 -3.52 18.70 18.18
N ASP A 494 -2.43 18.00 17.84
CA ASP A 494 -1.19 18.59 17.33
C ASP A 494 -1.13 18.50 15.81
N ASP A 495 -0.01 18.88 15.20
CA ASP A 495 0.22 18.67 13.78
C ASP A 495 0.62 17.21 13.47
N LEU A 496 0.41 16.78 12.23
CA LEU A 496 0.63 15.40 11.83
C LEU A 496 2.06 15.13 11.34
N PHE A 497 2.93 16.13 11.22
CA PHE A 497 4.28 15.97 10.66
C PHE A 497 5.13 15.03 11.53
N GLY A 498 4.91 15.03 12.85
CA GLY A 498 5.61 14.19 13.83
C GLY A 498 4.73 13.12 14.49
N ALA A 499 3.53 12.85 13.96
CA ALA A 499 2.55 11.99 14.63
C ALA A 499 2.94 10.48 14.63
N ASP A 500 3.96 10.08 13.86
CA ASP A 500 4.41 8.69 13.74
C ASP A 500 4.73 8.04 15.09
N ALA A 501 5.43 8.75 15.98
CA ALA A 501 5.76 8.23 17.31
C ALA A 501 4.50 7.90 18.14
N ALA A 502 3.49 8.76 18.08
CA ALA A 502 2.23 8.55 18.79
C ALA A 502 1.40 7.43 18.16
N PHE A 503 1.39 7.31 16.82
CA PHE A 503 0.77 6.18 16.15
C PHE A 503 1.45 4.85 16.50
N ARG A 504 2.79 4.81 16.57
CA ARG A 504 3.54 3.62 17.02
C ARG A 504 3.18 3.24 18.45
N GLN A 505 3.09 4.21 19.35
CA GLN A 505 2.68 3.96 20.73
C GLN A 505 1.25 3.40 20.81
N ALA A 506 0.32 3.92 20.02
CA ALA A 506 -1.02 3.36 19.93
C ALA A 506 -1.01 1.94 19.35
N HIS A 507 -0.17 1.70 18.34
CA HIS A 507 -0.02 0.40 17.71
C HIS A 507 0.53 -0.66 18.68
N THR A 508 1.54 -0.34 19.50
CA THR A 508 2.09 -1.30 20.49
C THR A 508 1.12 -1.63 21.61
N ARG A 509 0.20 -0.72 21.96
CA ARG A 509 -0.84 -0.90 22.98
C ARG A 509 -2.11 -1.58 22.46
N TYR A 510 -2.12 -2.09 21.24
CA TYR A 510 -3.29 -2.71 20.62
C TYR A 510 -3.94 -3.80 21.48
N GLU A 511 -3.16 -4.72 22.05
CA GLU A 511 -3.71 -5.82 22.87
C GLU A 511 -4.33 -5.34 24.18
N GLU A 512 -3.76 -4.29 24.80
CA GLU A 512 -4.36 -3.63 25.98
C GLU A 512 -5.73 -3.06 25.62
N TYR A 513 -5.81 -2.29 24.55
CA TYR A 513 -7.06 -1.69 24.09
C TYR A 513 -8.10 -2.75 23.68
N LEU A 514 -7.64 -3.81 23.02
CA LEU A 514 -8.48 -4.93 22.61
C LEU A 514 -9.06 -5.66 23.83
N GLY A 515 -8.29 -5.85 24.90
CA GLY A 515 -8.81 -6.45 26.15
C GLY A 515 -9.98 -5.68 26.74
N ARG A 516 -9.86 -4.35 26.84
CA ARG A 516 -10.97 -3.49 27.27
C ARG A 516 -12.16 -3.55 26.32
N TYR A 517 -11.91 -3.50 25.01
CA TYR A 517 -12.97 -3.58 23.99
C TYR A 517 -13.80 -4.86 24.12
N VAL A 518 -13.14 -6.02 24.09
CA VAL A 518 -13.85 -7.31 24.09
C VAL A 518 -14.52 -7.55 25.44
N THR A 519 -13.87 -7.17 26.55
CA THR A 519 -14.44 -7.32 27.89
C THR A 519 -15.74 -6.55 28.04
N ASP A 520 -15.76 -5.27 27.63
CA ASP A 520 -16.95 -4.42 27.67
C ASP A 520 -18.04 -4.92 26.72
N ARG A 521 -17.69 -5.19 25.46
CA ARG A 521 -18.68 -5.48 24.40
C ARG A 521 -19.38 -6.82 24.58
N TYR A 522 -18.72 -7.78 25.20
CA TYR A 522 -19.19 -9.15 25.36
C TYR A 522 -19.45 -9.55 26.81
N ASP A 523 -19.34 -8.60 27.76
CA ASP A 523 -19.54 -8.81 29.20
C ASP A 523 -18.67 -9.95 29.75
N LEU A 524 -17.38 -9.92 29.40
CA LEU A 524 -16.47 -11.02 29.74
C LEU A 524 -16.03 -11.03 31.20
N SER A 525 -16.42 -10.05 32.03
CA SER A 525 -16.18 -10.10 33.47
C SER A 525 -16.98 -11.23 34.13
N ASP A 526 -18.16 -11.55 33.60
CA ASP A 526 -18.99 -12.67 34.03
C ASP A 526 -18.44 -14.01 33.47
N ALA A 527 -18.11 -14.92 34.39
CA ALA A 527 -17.63 -16.26 34.03
C ALA A 527 -18.64 -17.08 33.24
N ASP A 528 -19.92 -16.99 33.57
CA ASP A 528 -20.96 -17.75 32.89
C ASP A 528 -21.13 -17.28 31.45
N LYS A 529 -20.99 -15.97 31.21
CA LYS A 529 -20.95 -15.39 29.86
C LYS A 529 -19.78 -15.90 29.04
N ARG A 530 -18.58 -16.00 29.63
CA ARG A 530 -17.42 -16.60 28.95
C ARG A 530 -17.70 -18.04 28.51
N HIS A 531 -18.28 -18.87 29.37
CA HIS A 531 -18.67 -20.23 29.00
C HIS A 531 -19.77 -20.26 27.91
N GLU A 532 -20.74 -19.34 27.95
CA GLU A 532 -21.79 -19.22 26.94
C GLU A 532 -21.20 -18.89 25.55
N HIS A 533 -20.27 -17.92 25.49
CA HIS A 533 -19.56 -17.56 24.26
C HIS A 533 -18.74 -18.73 23.71
N LEU A 534 -18.00 -19.45 24.56
CA LEU A 534 -17.24 -20.63 24.14
C LEU A 534 -18.13 -21.76 23.59
N LYS A 535 -19.31 -21.99 24.19
CA LYS A 535 -20.28 -22.97 23.66
C LYS A 535 -20.78 -22.60 22.26
N ARG A 536 -21.14 -21.31 22.06
CA ARG A 536 -21.53 -20.81 20.73
C ARG A 536 -20.38 -20.94 19.74
N TYR A 537 -19.18 -20.55 20.14
CA TYR A 537 -17.97 -20.62 19.33
C TYR A 537 -17.71 -22.04 18.78
N VAL A 538 -17.77 -23.07 19.62
CA VAL A 538 -17.61 -24.48 19.18
C VAL A 538 -18.63 -24.86 18.11
N SER A 539 -19.91 -24.56 18.34
CA SER A 539 -20.98 -24.86 17.37
C SER A 539 -20.82 -24.08 16.06
N THR A 540 -20.36 -22.83 16.15
CA THR A 540 -20.13 -21.97 15.00
C THR A 540 -18.93 -22.43 14.18
N LEU A 541 -17.82 -22.83 14.83
CA LEU A 541 -16.66 -23.40 14.15
C LEU A 541 -17.03 -24.65 13.36
N ASP A 542 -17.78 -25.59 13.94
CA ASP A 542 -18.21 -26.80 13.24
C ASP A 542 -19.07 -26.47 12.00
N THR A 543 -19.97 -25.48 12.14
CA THR A 543 -20.82 -25.00 11.05
C THR A 543 -20.01 -24.35 9.92
N VAL A 544 -19.07 -23.47 10.27
CA VAL A 544 -18.22 -22.77 9.29
C VAL A 544 -17.25 -23.74 8.63
N ARG A 545 -16.67 -24.68 9.38
CA ARG A 545 -15.80 -25.74 8.86
C ARG A 545 -16.52 -26.57 7.82
N HIS A 546 -17.71 -27.07 8.14
CA HIS A 546 -18.52 -27.85 7.19
C HIS A 546 -18.87 -27.04 5.92
N ARG A 547 -19.20 -25.75 6.07
CA ARG A 547 -19.48 -24.85 4.95
C ARG A 547 -18.26 -24.64 4.05
N LEU A 548 -17.08 -24.42 4.63
CA LEU A 548 -15.82 -24.27 3.91
C LEU A 548 -15.44 -25.53 3.15
N SER A 549 -15.54 -26.70 3.79
CA SER A 549 -15.28 -27.99 3.12
C SER A 549 -16.21 -28.20 1.94
N LYS A 550 -17.51 -27.88 2.08
CA LYS A 550 -18.50 -28.01 0.99
C LYS A 550 -18.24 -27.02 -0.15
N GLU A 551 -17.84 -25.80 0.16
CA GLU A 551 -17.48 -24.80 -0.85
C GLU A 551 -16.24 -25.24 -1.64
N ALA A 552 -15.17 -25.61 -0.94
CA ALA A 552 -13.92 -26.03 -1.57
C ALA A 552 -14.09 -27.29 -2.43
N ALA A 553 -14.99 -28.21 -2.04
CA ALA A 553 -15.32 -29.39 -2.83
C ALA A 553 -15.71 -29.06 -4.28
N LEU A 554 -16.38 -27.93 -4.53
CA LEU A 554 -16.80 -27.54 -5.88
C LEU A 554 -15.62 -27.33 -6.86
N GLU A 555 -14.43 -27.00 -6.36
CA GLU A 555 -13.21 -26.82 -7.16
C GLU A 555 -12.57 -28.17 -7.57
N TYR A 556 -13.01 -29.29 -6.98
CA TYR A 556 -12.47 -30.63 -7.22
C TYR A 556 -13.39 -31.55 -8.03
N PHE A 557 -14.55 -31.07 -8.49
CA PHE A 557 -15.55 -31.90 -9.18
C PHE A 557 -16.03 -31.29 -10.51
N GLY A 558 -16.50 -32.16 -11.40
CA GLY A 558 -17.22 -31.78 -12.62
C GLY A 558 -16.37 -30.93 -13.58
N VAL A 559 -16.91 -29.78 -13.96
CA VAL A 559 -16.28 -28.87 -14.94
C VAL A 559 -14.93 -28.29 -14.47
N SER A 560 -14.63 -28.36 -13.17
CA SER A 560 -13.33 -27.94 -12.62
C SER A 560 -12.19 -28.89 -13.01
N GLN A 561 -12.51 -30.14 -13.38
CA GLN A 561 -11.53 -31.16 -13.82
C GLN A 561 -11.30 -31.16 -15.34
N ILE A 562 -11.24 -30.00 -15.98
CA ILE A 562 -10.87 -29.94 -17.41
C ILE A 562 -9.44 -30.48 -17.59
N SER A 563 -9.26 -31.46 -18.49
CA SER A 563 -7.96 -32.03 -18.87
C SER A 563 -7.17 -31.03 -19.70
N TYR A 564 -5.86 -30.90 -19.46
CA TYR A 564 -4.97 -30.21 -20.41
C TYR A 564 -4.56 -31.13 -21.58
N GLY A 565 -4.72 -32.45 -21.46
CA GLY A 565 -4.61 -33.41 -22.55
C GLY A 565 -5.95 -33.54 -23.30
N ALA A 566 -6.10 -32.79 -24.40
CA ALA A 566 -7.31 -32.77 -25.23
C ALA A 566 -7.59 -34.09 -25.97
N ASP A 567 -6.63 -34.99 -25.97
CA ASP A 567 -6.59 -36.31 -26.60
C ASP A 567 -6.79 -37.47 -25.60
N CYS A 568 -6.90 -37.18 -24.31
CA CYS A 568 -6.98 -38.17 -23.24
C CYS A 568 -8.41 -38.71 -23.01
N PRO A 569 -8.58 -40.03 -22.81
CA PRO A 569 -9.78 -40.61 -22.23
C PRO A 569 -10.12 -40.02 -20.85
N GLU A 570 -11.37 -40.18 -20.41
CA GLU A 570 -11.89 -39.69 -19.13
C GLU A 570 -11.03 -40.10 -17.90
N SER A 571 -10.50 -41.33 -17.91
CA SER A 571 -9.62 -41.85 -16.85
C SER A 571 -8.33 -41.05 -16.69
N ASP A 572 -7.75 -40.64 -17.82
CA ASP A 572 -6.46 -39.98 -17.87
C ASP A 572 -6.60 -38.52 -17.45
N ARG A 573 -7.76 -37.90 -17.73
CA ARG A 573 -8.14 -36.59 -17.21
C ARG A 573 -8.18 -36.56 -15.68
N GLN A 574 -8.79 -37.57 -15.06
CA GLN A 574 -8.86 -37.64 -13.60
C GLN A 574 -7.48 -37.82 -12.97
N ALA A 575 -6.65 -38.70 -13.56
CA ALA A 575 -5.27 -38.91 -13.12
C ALA A 575 -4.41 -37.64 -13.28
N ASP A 576 -4.51 -36.94 -14.42
CA ASP A 576 -3.83 -35.66 -14.67
C ASP A 576 -4.23 -34.59 -13.66
N PHE A 577 -5.55 -34.43 -13.45
CA PHE A 577 -6.06 -33.51 -12.45
C PHE A 577 -5.52 -33.82 -11.05
N GLN A 578 -5.56 -35.08 -10.62
CA GLN A 578 -5.03 -35.49 -9.31
C GLN A 578 -3.52 -35.30 -9.20
N GLN A 579 -2.75 -35.54 -10.26
CA GLN A 579 -1.31 -35.37 -10.27
C GLN A 579 -0.89 -33.89 -10.13
N VAL A 580 -1.67 -32.96 -10.68
CA VAL A 580 -1.35 -31.52 -10.68
C VAL A 580 -2.02 -30.78 -9.52
N ARG A 581 -3.30 -31.05 -9.26
CA ARG A 581 -4.11 -30.35 -8.23
C ARG A 581 -4.16 -31.08 -6.91
N GLY A 582 -3.79 -32.36 -6.87
CA GLY A 582 -3.89 -33.19 -5.67
C GLY A 582 -5.32 -33.55 -5.32
N GLU A 583 -5.49 -34.00 -4.07
CA GLU A 583 -6.80 -34.29 -3.49
C GLU A 583 -7.19 -33.16 -2.52
N ILE A 584 -8.49 -32.93 -2.36
CA ILE A 584 -8.99 -31.91 -1.42
C ILE A 584 -8.48 -32.11 0.02
N ALA A 585 -8.26 -33.37 0.43
CA ALA A 585 -7.75 -33.73 1.75
C ALA A 585 -6.29 -33.29 1.96
N THR A 586 -5.53 -33.07 0.89
CA THR A 586 -4.12 -32.68 0.93
C THR A 586 -3.86 -31.29 0.37
N ASP A 587 -4.92 -30.51 0.11
CA ASP A 587 -4.77 -29.13 -0.39
C ASP A 587 -3.96 -28.27 0.61
N PRO A 588 -2.88 -27.60 0.15
CA PRO A 588 -1.93 -26.91 1.03
C PRO A 588 -2.51 -25.69 1.73
N PHE A 589 -3.68 -25.20 1.32
CA PHE A 589 -4.39 -24.11 1.99
C PHE A 589 -5.53 -24.63 2.87
N LEU A 590 -6.36 -25.53 2.34
CA LEU A 590 -7.57 -26.00 3.00
C LEU A 590 -7.26 -26.92 4.18
N ALA A 591 -6.33 -27.87 4.02
CA ALA A 591 -6.05 -28.84 5.09
C ALA A 591 -5.54 -28.17 6.37
N PRO A 592 -4.54 -27.24 6.33
CA PRO A 592 -4.14 -26.49 7.51
C PRO A 592 -5.26 -25.63 8.09
N LEU A 593 -6.08 -24.98 7.25
CA LEU A 593 -7.19 -24.15 7.69
C LEU A 593 -8.24 -24.96 8.47
N LEU A 594 -8.67 -26.10 7.93
CA LEU A 594 -9.68 -26.95 8.58
C LEU A 594 -9.13 -27.60 9.86
N SER A 595 -7.85 -27.98 9.86
CA SER A 595 -7.16 -28.52 11.04
C SER A 595 -7.04 -27.47 12.15
N GLU A 596 -6.71 -26.23 11.81
CA GLU A 596 -6.65 -25.12 12.77
C GLU A 596 -8.02 -24.86 13.39
N MET A 597 -9.09 -24.86 12.60
CA MET A 597 -10.46 -24.71 13.12
C MET A 597 -10.86 -25.84 14.07
N GLU A 598 -10.44 -27.07 13.77
CA GLU A 598 -10.67 -28.23 14.66
C GLU A 598 -9.89 -28.09 15.96
N HIS A 599 -8.62 -27.72 15.88
CA HIS A 599 -7.78 -27.49 17.05
C HIS A 599 -8.37 -26.39 17.96
N LYS A 600 -8.83 -25.28 17.38
CA LYS A 600 -9.52 -24.22 18.10
C LYS A 600 -10.81 -24.70 18.78
N ALA A 601 -11.58 -25.57 18.13
CA ALA A 601 -12.78 -26.16 18.73
C ALA A 601 -12.43 -27.09 19.91
N GLU A 602 -11.35 -27.86 19.81
CA GLU A 602 -10.87 -28.71 20.91
C GLU A 602 -10.37 -27.89 22.10
N GLN A 603 -9.59 -26.83 21.85
CA GLN A 603 -9.15 -25.90 22.89
C GLN A 603 -10.35 -25.28 23.61
N ALA A 604 -11.34 -24.80 22.87
CA ALA A 604 -12.56 -24.24 23.45
C ALA A 604 -13.34 -25.27 24.28
N ARG A 605 -13.44 -26.53 23.82
CA ARG A 605 -14.08 -27.62 24.58
C ARG A 605 -13.32 -27.96 25.86
N ALA A 606 -12.00 -27.83 25.88
CA ALA A 606 -11.19 -28.05 27.09
C ALA A 606 -11.35 -26.93 28.14
N MET A 607 -11.80 -25.75 27.73
CA MET A 607 -12.11 -24.62 28.61
C MET A 607 -13.56 -24.61 29.14
N LEU A 608 -14.41 -25.52 28.66
CA LEU A 608 -15.80 -25.73 29.09
C LEU A 608 -15.89 -26.86 30.12
#